data_AF-A0A165DNX2-F1
#
_entry.id   AF-A0A165DNX2-F1
#
_cell.length_a   1.000
_cell.length_b   1.000
_cell.length_c   1.000
_cell.angle_alpha   90.00
_cell.angle_beta   90.00
_cell.angle_gamma   90.00
#
_symmetry.space_group_name_H-M   'P 1'
#
loop_
_entity.id
_entity.type
_entity.pdbx_description
1 polymer ?
#
loop_
_entity_poly.entity_id
_entity_poly.type
_entity_poly.pdbx_seq_one_letter_code
_entity_poly.pdbx_strand_id
1 'polypeptide(L)'
;MALLRSSGLPIPEVYGYSPAPDNAAETEYIFMEFVEGTSLSDIWFGFKEGDIISISRQLAELESKMMSIAFPAGGSLYYIKDLEKVAGRPGIPLEDEHFCIGPDTRLPLWYGRRSQLDVDRGPYESAEAALVRKAEKELAYLEQFGRSLLPFQHVRREGCQHQEQPPSDHIENLHRYLFIASSLIPRNPALDHFCIWHPGLQPSNILISRSSDSNLHIIGLIDWQHEQAGLGEVSRAVVDTVILRRRIFNHVFYLSYNCMILRLLR
;
A
#
# COMPACT_ATOMS: atom_id res chain seq x y z
N MET A 1 6.46 0.77 -10.73
CA MET A 1 5.91 0.33 -12.02
C MET A 1 6.91 -0.44 -12.89
N ALA A 2 8.00 0.15 -13.40
CA ALA A 2 8.88 -0.55 -14.37
C ALA A 2 9.46 -1.88 -13.86
N LEU A 3 10.03 -1.90 -12.65
CA LEU A 3 10.51 -3.12 -11.99
C LEU A 3 9.42 -4.20 -11.86
N LEU A 4 8.18 -3.79 -11.58
CA LEU A 4 7.08 -4.73 -11.39
C LEU A 4 6.60 -5.31 -12.73
N ARG A 5 6.60 -4.49 -13.80
CA ARG A 5 6.32 -4.96 -15.16
C ARG A 5 7.40 -5.92 -15.65
N SER A 6 8.69 -5.68 -15.36
CA SER A 6 9.78 -6.61 -15.72
C SER A 6 9.69 -7.93 -14.97
N SER A 7 9.13 -7.94 -13.76
CA SER A 7 8.78 -9.17 -13.05
C SER A 7 7.59 -9.90 -13.68
N GLY A 8 6.93 -9.33 -14.69
CA GLY A 8 5.82 -9.92 -15.46
C GLY A 8 4.45 -9.72 -14.82
N LEU A 9 4.26 -8.68 -14.01
CA LEU A 9 2.93 -8.24 -13.58
C LEU A 9 2.26 -7.45 -14.73
N PRO A 10 0.94 -7.57 -14.91
CA PRO A 10 0.20 -6.86 -15.97
C PRO A 10 0.01 -5.40 -15.59
N ILE A 11 1.08 -4.61 -15.67
CA ILE A 11 1.11 -3.20 -15.27
C ILE A 11 1.33 -2.37 -16.52
N PRO A 12 0.61 -1.25 -16.74
CA PRO A 12 0.82 -0.37 -17.87
C PRO A 12 2.30 0.01 -18.07
N GLU A 13 2.75 0.01 -19.32
CA GLU A 13 4.07 0.52 -19.67
C GLU A 13 4.19 2.01 -19.35
N VAL A 14 5.34 2.45 -18.84
CA VAL A 14 5.58 3.87 -18.61
C VAL A 14 6.33 4.45 -19.81
N TYR A 15 5.70 5.37 -20.53
CA TYR A 15 6.31 6.05 -21.68
C TYR A 15 7.20 7.22 -21.26
N GLY A 16 6.89 7.87 -20.14
CA GLY A 16 7.70 8.95 -19.60
C GLY A 16 7.12 9.47 -18.29
N TYR A 17 7.96 10.06 -17.44
CA TYR A 17 7.52 10.66 -16.18
C TYR A 17 8.48 11.78 -15.79
N SER A 18 8.01 12.67 -14.92
CA SER A 18 8.86 13.62 -14.22
C SER A 18 8.49 13.60 -12.73
N PRO A 19 9.43 13.27 -11.83
CA PRO A 19 9.17 13.16 -10.39
C PRO A 19 9.32 14.50 -9.64
N ALA A 20 9.64 15.59 -10.34
CA ALA A 20 9.86 16.91 -9.77
C ALA A 20 9.18 17.99 -10.63
N PRO A 21 8.76 19.12 -10.04
CA PRO A 21 8.03 20.18 -10.74
C PRO A 21 8.90 21.06 -11.64
N ASP A 22 10.19 20.78 -11.77
CA ASP A 22 11.13 21.53 -12.62
C ASP A 22 11.04 21.16 -14.11
N ASN A 23 9.82 20.90 -14.56
CA ASN A 23 9.49 20.50 -15.93
C ASN A 23 8.42 21.43 -16.50
N ALA A 24 8.12 21.30 -17.80
CA ALA A 24 7.18 22.20 -18.50
C ALA A 24 5.74 22.17 -17.96
N ALA A 25 5.33 21.11 -17.25
CA ALA A 25 4.02 21.03 -16.60
C ALA A 25 4.00 21.69 -15.21
N GLU A 26 5.16 22.12 -14.69
CA GLU A 26 5.32 22.72 -13.34
C GLU A 26 4.81 21.83 -12.20
N THR A 27 4.63 20.53 -12.48
CA THR A 27 4.12 19.52 -11.55
C THR A 27 4.62 18.14 -11.97
N GLU A 28 4.63 17.21 -11.03
CA GLU A 28 4.97 15.82 -11.26
C GLU A 28 3.95 15.17 -12.20
N TYR A 29 4.42 14.32 -13.11
CA TYR A 29 3.54 13.62 -14.05
C TYR A 29 4.08 12.24 -14.41
N ILE A 30 3.17 11.41 -14.94
CA ILE A 30 3.49 10.12 -15.56
C ILE A 30 2.60 9.91 -16.78
N PHE A 31 3.22 9.57 -17.90
CA PHE A 31 2.60 9.09 -19.13
C PHE A 31 2.80 7.59 -19.22
N MET A 32 1.71 6.86 -19.39
CA MET A 32 1.71 5.40 -19.42
C MET A 32 0.78 4.87 -20.50
N GLU A 33 0.93 3.59 -20.80
CA GLU A 33 0.10 2.80 -21.68
C GLU A 33 -1.38 2.91 -21.30
N PHE A 34 -2.21 3.16 -22.30
CA PHE A 34 -3.65 3.01 -22.16
C PHE A 34 -4.00 1.54 -22.38
N VAL A 35 -4.36 0.84 -21.31
CA VAL A 35 -4.77 -0.57 -21.38
C VAL A 35 -6.24 -0.65 -21.78
N GLU A 36 -6.51 -1.17 -22.98
CA GLU A 36 -7.87 -1.35 -23.49
C GLU A 36 -8.55 -2.55 -22.81
N GLY A 37 -9.39 -2.26 -21.82
CA GLY A 37 -10.12 -3.27 -21.04
C GLY A 37 -11.34 -2.70 -20.35
N THR A 38 -12.17 -3.59 -19.80
CA THR A 38 -13.29 -3.21 -18.93
C THR A 38 -12.83 -3.24 -17.47
N SER A 39 -13.29 -2.29 -16.65
CA SER A 39 -13.06 -2.37 -15.21
C SER A 39 -13.81 -3.56 -14.61
N LEU A 40 -13.17 -4.29 -13.70
CA LEU A 40 -13.80 -5.39 -12.97
C LEU A 40 -15.03 -4.91 -12.18
N SER A 41 -15.03 -3.67 -11.66
CA SER A 41 -16.18 -3.09 -10.96
C SER A 41 -17.45 -3.04 -11.81
N ASP A 42 -17.30 -2.84 -13.12
CA ASP A 42 -18.41 -2.52 -14.01
C ASP A 42 -19.22 -3.77 -14.37
N ILE A 43 -18.56 -4.93 -14.33
CA ILE A 43 -19.18 -6.20 -14.72
C ILE A 43 -19.21 -7.24 -13.59
N TRP A 44 -18.74 -6.87 -12.39
CA TRP A 44 -18.69 -7.74 -11.20
C TRP A 44 -20.02 -8.45 -10.92
N PHE A 45 -21.14 -7.71 -10.95
CA PHE A 45 -22.47 -8.28 -10.66
C PHE A 45 -23.04 -9.13 -11.80
N GLY A 46 -22.43 -9.09 -12.99
CA GLY A 46 -22.81 -9.91 -14.13
C GLY A 46 -22.08 -11.26 -14.20
N PHE A 47 -21.19 -11.55 -13.25
CA PHE A 47 -20.37 -12.76 -13.25
C PHE A 47 -21.15 -14.01 -12.90
N LYS A 48 -20.87 -15.09 -13.63
CA LYS A 48 -21.26 -16.45 -13.24
C LYS A 48 -20.23 -17.01 -12.27
N GLU A 49 -20.58 -18.09 -11.58
CA GLU A 49 -19.67 -18.76 -10.64
C GLU A 49 -18.30 -19.09 -11.25
N GLY A 50 -18.28 -19.59 -12.49
CA GLY A 50 -17.03 -19.87 -13.21
C GLY A 50 -16.15 -18.63 -13.45
N ASP A 51 -16.76 -17.47 -13.71
CA ASP A 51 -16.06 -16.20 -13.88
C ASP A 51 -15.40 -15.76 -12.57
N ILE A 52 -16.14 -15.87 -11.46
CA ILE A 52 -15.65 -15.54 -10.11
C ILE A 52 -14.45 -16.42 -9.75
N ILE A 53 -14.55 -17.74 -9.98
CA ILE A 53 -13.46 -18.68 -9.72
C ILE A 53 -12.24 -18.34 -10.58
N SER A 54 -12.43 -18.08 -11.88
CA SER A 54 -11.33 -17.74 -12.79
C SER A 54 -10.59 -16.47 -12.38
N ILE A 55 -11.33 -15.38 -12.10
CA ILE A 55 -10.73 -14.10 -11.71
C ILE A 55 -10.04 -14.21 -10.35
N SER A 56 -10.64 -14.92 -9.40
CA SER A 56 -10.03 -15.07 -8.07
C SER A 56 -8.75 -15.89 -8.10
N ARG A 57 -8.68 -16.92 -8.96
CA ARG A 57 -7.43 -17.67 -9.18
C ARG A 57 -6.34 -16.75 -9.75
N GLN A 58 -6.67 -15.96 -10.77
CA GLN A 58 -5.71 -15.02 -11.37
C GLN A 58 -5.23 -13.97 -10.36
N LEU A 59 -6.13 -13.44 -9.51
CA LEU A 59 -5.76 -12.52 -8.44
C LEU A 59 -4.82 -13.17 -7.43
N ALA A 60 -5.08 -14.41 -7.00
CA ALA A 60 -4.23 -15.13 -6.08
C ALA A 60 -2.83 -15.38 -6.68
N GLU A 61 -2.77 -15.72 -7.98
CA GLU A 61 -1.50 -15.85 -8.71
C GLU A 61 -0.73 -14.52 -8.78
N LEU A 62 -1.42 -13.42 -9.04
CA LEU A 62 -0.82 -12.08 -9.07
C LEU A 62 -0.34 -11.62 -7.68
N GLU A 63 -1.11 -11.86 -6.63
CA GLU A 63 -0.72 -11.57 -5.24
C GLU A 63 0.48 -12.42 -4.81
N SER A 64 0.46 -13.73 -5.09
CA SER A 64 1.60 -14.60 -4.83
C SER A 64 2.86 -14.10 -5.55
N LYS A 65 2.72 -13.68 -6.82
CA LYS A 65 3.81 -13.13 -7.61
C LYS A 65 4.35 -11.83 -7.02
N MET A 66 3.48 -10.90 -6.63
CA MET A 66 3.88 -9.66 -5.94
C MET A 66 4.64 -9.96 -4.63
N MET A 67 4.13 -10.90 -3.83
CA MET A 67 4.74 -11.27 -2.55
C MET A 67 6.07 -12.00 -2.70
N SER A 68 6.31 -12.66 -3.84
CA SER A 68 7.59 -13.31 -4.14
C SER A 68 8.74 -12.33 -4.43
N ILE A 69 8.43 -11.07 -4.73
CA ILE A 69 9.44 -10.02 -4.95
C ILE A 69 9.89 -9.51 -3.57
N ALA A 70 11.07 -9.95 -3.15
CA ALA A 70 11.67 -9.55 -1.89
C ALA A 70 12.46 -8.24 -2.03
N PHE A 71 12.42 -7.42 -0.99
CA PHE A 71 13.15 -6.17 -0.88
C PHE A 71 14.01 -6.14 0.38
N PRO A 72 15.18 -5.47 0.34
CA PRO A 72 16.11 -5.41 1.47
C PRO A 72 15.60 -4.52 2.62
N ALA A 73 14.62 -3.64 2.35
CA ALA A 73 14.08 -2.70 3.31
C ALA A 73 12.64 -2.32 2.98
N GLY A 74 11.92 -1.84 3.99
CA GLY A 74 10.60 -1.25 3.83
C GLY A 74 10.69 0.21 3.40
N GLY A 75 9.86 0.62 2.44
CA GLY A 75 9.88 1.97 1.89
C GLY A 75 9.24 2.04 0.52
N SER A 76 9.46 3.14 -0.19
CA SER A 76 8.99 3.31 -1.57
C SER A 76 10.10 3.00 -2.57
N LEU A 77 9.71 2.55 -3.76
CA LEU A 77 10.62 2.21 -4.85
C LEU A 77 10.96 3.46 -5.67
N TYR A 78 12.24 3.66 -5.96
CA TYR A 78 12.75 4.78 -6.74
C TYR A 78 13.72 4.31 -7.81
N TYR A 79 13.89 5.11 -8.85
CA TYR A 79 15.12 5.08 -9.63
C TYR A 79 16.22 5.81 -8.86
N ILE A 80 17.43 5.23 -8.85
CA ILE A 80 18.57 5.80 -8.11
C ILE A 80 18.83 7.26 -8.52
N LYS A 81 18.83 7.52 -9.84
CA LYS A 81 19.03 8.85 -10.43
C LYS A 81 18.03 9.92 -9.97
N ASP A 82 16.83 9.52 -9.55
CA ASP A 82 15.77 10.46 -9.17
C ASP A 82 15.76 10.70 -7.66
N LEU A 83 16.22 9.73 -6.88
CA LEU A 83 16.11 9.77 -5.42
C LEU A 83 16.94 10.93 -4.83
N GLU A 84 18.14 11.20 -5.35
CA GLU A 84 18.94 12.34 -4.90
C GLU A 84 18.19 13.66 -5.10
N LYS A 85 17.47 13.81 -6.21
CA LYS A 85 16.70 15.00 -6.55
C LYS A 85 15.46 15.17 -5.66
N VAL A 86 14.78 14.07 -5.32
CA VAL A 86 13.49 14.10 -4.61
C VAL A 86 13.67 14.05 -3.09
N ALA A 87 14.60 13.25 -2.59
CA ALA A 87 14.77 13.00 -1.16
C ALA A 87 16.06 13.60 -0.57
N GLY A 88 17.00 14.05 -1.40
CA GLY A 88 18.28 14.62 -0.93
C GLY A 88 19.18 13.62 -0.18
N ARG A 89 18.89 12.32 -0.25
CA ARG A 89 19.66 11.25 0.38
C ARG A 89 19.67 9.99 -0.48
N PRO A 90 20.75 9.19 -0.44
CA PRO A 90 20.79 7.91 -1.14
C PRO A 90 19.81 6.91 -0.51
N GLY A 91 19.37 5.95 -1.31
CA GLY A 91 18.52 4.83 -0.89
C GLY A 91 19.31 3.54 -0.80
N ILE A 92 18.63 2.45 -0.46
CA ILE A 92 19.21 1.10 -0.43
C ILE A 92 19.06 0.49 -1.84
N PRO A 93 20.15 0.24 -2.58
CA PRO A 93 20.09 -0.28 -3.94
C PRO A 93 19.51 -1.71 -3.98
N LEU A 94 18.87 -2.04 -5.11
CA LEU A 94 18.38 -3.39 -5.40
C LEU A 94 19.39 -4.17 -6.26
N GLU A 95 19.12 -5.46 -6.50
CA GLU A 95 19.91 -6.28 -7.44
C GLU A 95 19.94 -5.67 -8.85
N ASP A 96 18.83 -5.07 -9.27
CA ASP A 96 18.79 -4.19 -10.43
C ASP A 96 19.29 -2.80 -10.01
N GLU A 97 20.53 -2.48 -10.41
CA GLU A 97 21.25 -1.25 -10.06
C GLU A 97 20.56 0.03 -10.56
N HIS A 98 19.48 -0.05 -11.35
CA HIS A 98 18.69 1.12 -11.70
C HIS A 98 17.75 1.57 -10.58
N PHE A 99 17.42 0.66 -9.65
CA PHE A 99 16.39 0.86 -8.62
C PHE A 99 16.94 0.82 -7.19
N CYS A 100 16.27 1.54 -6.29
CA CYS A 100 16.56 1.51 -4.86
C CYS A 100 15.29 1.69 -4.02
N ILE A 101 15.36 1.27 -2.75
CA ILE A 101 14.36 1.60 -1.74
C ILE A 101 14.76 2.89 -1.04
N GLY A 102 13.86 3.86 -1.07
CA GLY A 102 14.02 5.15 -0.44
C GLY A 102 12.95 5.41 0.62
N PRO A 103 12.77 6.69 1.00
CA PRO A 103 11.78 7.10 1.98
C PRO A 103 10.36 6.73 1.52
N ASP A 104 9.51 6.38 2.47
CA ASP A 104 8.11 6.01 2.23
C ASP A 104 7.29 7.24 1.81
N THR A 105 6.64 7.19 0.64
CA THR A 105 5.85 8.29 0.04
C THR A 105 4.36 8.17 0.27
N ARG A 106 3.91 7.25 1.15
CA ARG A 106 2.47 7.10 1.41
C ARG A 106 1.88 8.41 1.89
N LEU A 107 0.75 8.77 1.30
CA LEU A 107 0.04 10.02 1.58
C LEU A 107 -0.12 10.32 3.09
N PRO A 108 -0.45 9.35 3.97
CA PRO A 108 -0.58 9.62 5.40
C PRO A 108 0.73 9.99 6.13
N LEU A 109 1.89 9.84 5.50
CA LEU A 109 3.18 10.31 6.03
C LEU A 109 3.46 11.78 5.70
N TRP A 110 2.84 12.30 4.65
CA TRP A 110 3.17 13.62 4.09
C TRP A 110 2.00 14.60 4.13
N TYR A 111 0.75 14.11 4.18
CA TYR A 111 -0.43 14.94 4.01
C TYR A 111 -0.56 16.05 5.07
N GLY A 112 -0.88 17.26 4.60
CA GLY A 112 -1.10 18.44 5.44
C GLY A 112 0.15 18.82 6.23
N ARG A 113 -0.02 19.10 7.53
CA ARG A 113 1.08 19.49 8.42
C ARG A 113 2.11 18.39 8.69
N ARG A 114 1.86 17.14 8.27
CA ARG A 114 2.84 16.04 8.42
C ARG A 114 4.06 16.21 7.52
N SER A 115 3.94 16.93 6.40
CA SER A 115 5.08 17.32 5.56
C SER A 115 6.08 18.23 6.29
N GLN A 116 5.64 18.95 7.33
CA GLN A 116 6.45 19.91 8.09
C GLN A 116 7.25 19.24 9.22
N LEU A 117 7.03 17.94 9.48
CA LEU A 117 7.72 17.20 10.52
C LEU A 117 9.13 16.80 10.08
N ASP A 118 10.12 17.09 10.91
CA ASP A 118 11.46 16.55 10.77
C ASP A 118 11.55 15.19 11.48
N VAL A 119 11.21 14.14 10.73
CA VAL A 119 11.10 12.76 11.22
C VAL A 119 11.63 11.81 10.17
N ASP A 120 12.17 10.69 10.65
CA ASP A 120 12.63 9.60 9.78
C ASP A 120 11.44 8.96 9.04
N ARG A 121 11.56 8.87 7.72
CA ARG A 121 10.55 8.28 6.82
C ARG A 121 11.08 7.03 6.11
N GLY A 122 12.14 6.42 6.62
CA GLY A 122 12.79 5.25 6.04
C GLY A 122 13.86 5.63 5.00
N PRO A 123 14.44 4.67 4.27
CA PRO A 123 14.06 3.26 4.23
C PRO A 123 14.23 2.55 5.59
N TYR A 124 13.40 1.55 5.88
CA TYR A 124 13.37 0.81 7.15
C TYR A 124 14.03 -0.55 6.97
N GLU A 125 15.17 -0.78 7.61
CA GLU A 125 15.95 -2.02 7.44
C GLU A 125 15.37 -3.24 8.17
N SER A 126 14.42 -3.04 9.11
CA SER A 126 13.79 -4.12 9.85
C SER A 126 12.29 -3.92 10.01
N ALA A 127 11.56 -5.02 10.21
CA ALA A 127 10.15 -4.98 10.52
C ALA A 127 9.86 -4.10 11.75
N GLU A 128 10.69 -4.19 12.77
CA GLU A 128 10.59 -3.38 13.98
C GLU A 128 10.72 -1.89 13.66
N ALA A 129 11.76 -1.50 12.91
CA ALA A 129 11.95 -0.11 12.51
C ALA A 129 10.74 0.41 11.73
N ALA A 130 10.21 -0.40 10.81
CA ALA A 130 9.02 -0.04 10.05
C ALA A 130 7.77 0.17 10.91
N LEU A 131 7.62 -0.55 12.03
CA LEU A 131 6.51 -0.37 12.98
C LEU A 131 6.73 0.85 13.90
N VAL A 132 7.91 0.92 14.52
CA VAL A 132 8.28 1.94 15.52
C VAL A 132 8.31 3.33 14.91
N ARG A 133 9.03 3.53 13.79
CA ARG A 133 9.18 4.86 13.15
C ARG A 133 7.84 5.47 12.73
N LYS A 134 6.89 4.63 12.29
CA LYS A 134 5.55 5.08 11.92
C LYS A 134 4.77 5.62 13.12
N ALA A 135 4.91 4.98 14.28
CA ALA A 135 4.28 5.44 15.52
C ALA A 135 4.97 6.68 16.11
N GLU A 136 6.31 6.73 16.10
CA GLU A 136 7.09 7.91 16.53
C GLU A 136 6.69 9.17 15.74
N LYS A 137 6.47 9.03 14.44
CA LYS A 137 5.97 10.14 13.61
C LYS A 137 4.56 10.60 14.02
N GLU A 138 3.65 9.68 14.33
CA GLU A 138 2.31 10.07 14.79
C GLU A 138 2.37 10.72 16.17
N LEU A 139 3.28 10.29 17.06
CA LEU A 139 3.57 10.98 18.32
C LEU A 139 4.04 12.41 18.06
N ALA A 140 5.07 12.60 17.23
CA ALA A 140 5.59 13.93 16.89
C ALA A 140 4.50 14.84 16.29
N TYR A 141 3.61 14.29 15.45
CA TYR A 141 2.47 15.03 14.92
C TYR A 141 1.52 15.50 16.02
N LEU A 142 1.18 14.64 16.98
CA LEU A 142 0.25 14.98 18.06
C LEU A 142 0.86 15.95 19.06
N GLU A 143 2.15 15.83 19.35
CA GLU A 143 2.88 16.75 20.22
C GLU A 143 2.94 18.16 19.64
N GLN A 144 3.22 18.28 18.34
CA GLN A 144 3.37 19.58 17.68
C GLN A 144 2.04 20.19 17.22
N PHE A 145 1.10 19.36 16.75
CA PHE A 145 -0.09 19.82 16.03
C PHE A 145 -1.40 19.21 16.54
N GLY A 146 -1.35 18.39 17.60
CA GLY A 146 -2.51 17.73 18.18
C GLY A 146 -3.57 18.73 18.65
N ARG A 147 -4.82 18.37 18.41
CA ARG A 147 -5.99 19.09 18.93
C ARG A 147 -7.10 18.11 19.24
N SER A 148 -8.00 18.50 20.14
CA SER A 148 -9.19 17.72 20.42
C SER A 148 -10.04 17.60 19.14
N LEU A 149 -10.46 16.37 18.83
CA LEU A 149 -11.24 16.08 17.63
C LEU A 149 -12.30 15.04 17.92
N LEU A 150 -13.44 15.15 17.27
CA LEU A 150 -14.38 14.05 17.19
C LEU A 150 -13.72 12.85 16.48
N PRO A 151 -13.99 11.62 16.93
CA PRO A 151 -13.56 10.44 16.21
C PRO A 151 -13.96 10.52 14.73
N PHE A 152 -12.97 10.36 13.84
CA PHE A 152 -13.19 10.44 12.40
C PHE A 152 -14.24 9.41 11.94
N GLN A 153 -14.16 8.19 12.48
CA GLN A 153 -15.16 7.15 12.24
C GLN A 153 -16.42 7.43 13.04
N HIS A 154 -17.53 7.68 12.33
CA HIS A 154 -18.83 7.97 12.93
C HIS A 154 -19.28 6.90 13.94
N VAL A 155 -19.03 5.62 13.66
CA VAL A 155 -19.37 4.50 14.56
C VAL A 155 -18.72 4.60 15.95
N ARG A 156 -17.58 5.29 16.06
CA ARG A 156 -16.89 5.49 17.34
C ARG A 156 -17.45 6.67 18.13
N ARG A 157 -18.21 7.56 17.51
CA ARG A 157 -18.71 8.78 18.16
C ARG A 157 -19.72 8.45 19.25
N GLU A 158 -20.55 7.42 19.06
CA GLU A 158 -21.49 6.97 20.08
C GLU A 158 -20.77 6.51 21.35
N GLY A 159 -19.71 5.68 21.21
CA GLY A 159 -18.88 5.24 22.34
C GLY A 159 -18.11 6.37 23.03
N CYS A 160 -17.87 7.47 22.32
CA CYS A 160 -17.27 8.70 22.87
C CYS A 160 -18.33 9.76 23.25
N GLN A 161 -19.61 9.40 23.33
CA GLN A 161 -20.72 10.32 23.66
C GLN A 161 -20.76 11.58 22.78
N HIS A 162 -20.30 11.48 21.54
CA HIS A 162 -20.16 12.59 20.59
C HIS A 162 -19.29 13.74 21.13
N GLN A 163 -18.33 13.43 22.00
CA GLN A 163 -17.37 14.39 22.55
C GLN A 163 -16.04 14.34 21.79
N GLU A 164 -15.38 15.50 21.71
CA GLU A 164 -14.03 15.59 21.19
C GLU A 164 -13.07 14.82 22.10
N GLN A 165 -12.15 14.06 21.49
CA GLN A 165 -11.16 13.27 22.21
C GLN A 165 -9.85 14.06 22.28
N PRO A 166 -9.25 14.21 23.46
CA PRO A 166 -7.99 14.94 23.60
C PRO A 166 -6.83 14.16 22.95
N PRO A 167 -5.81 14.86 22.42
CA PRO A 167 -4.63 14.20 21.84
C PRO A 167 -3.89 13.27 22.81
N SER A 168 -3.94 13.57 24.11
CA SER A 168 -3.30 12.79 25.19
C SER A 168 -3.69 11.32 25.16
N ASP A 169 -4.97 11.02 24.90
CA ASP A 169 -5.47 9.65 24.87
C ASP A 169 -4.86 8.89 23.69
N HIS A 170 -4.65 9.57 22.57
CA HIS A 170 -4.01 8.97 21.41
C HIS A 170 -2.51 8.76 21.64
N ILE A 171 -1.83 9.73 22.27
CA ILE A 171 -0.42 9.63 22.69
C ILE A 171 -0.22 8.45 23.64
N GLU A 172 -1.08 8.28 24.66
CA GLU A 172 -1.00 7.14 25.58
C GLU A 172 -1.14 5.80 24.84
N ASN A 173 -2.09 5.71 23.91
CA ASN A 173 -2.26 4.52 23.07
C ASN A 173 -1.05 4.24 22.17
N LEU A 174 -0.39 5.28 21.64
CA LEU A 174 0.83 5.14 20.86
C LEU A 174 2.02 4.66 21.71
N HIS A 175 2.15 5.13 22.95
CA HIS A 175 3.15 4.59 23.88
C HIS A 175 2.90 3.11 24.21
N ARG A 176 1.63 2.71 24.42
CA ARG A 176 1.27 1.30 24.61
C ARG A 176 1.58 0.47 23.36
N TYR A 177 1.30 1.01 22.17
CA TYR A 177 1.67 0.37 20.91
C TYR A 177 3.18 0.16 20.80
N LEU A 178 3.98 1.18 21.08
CA LEU A 178 5.44 1.09 21.06
C LEU A 178 5.96 0.03 22.04
N PHE A 179 5.35 -0.07 23.23
CA PHE A 179 5.70 -1.10 24.21
C PHE A 179 5.50 -2.53 23.69
N ILE A 180 4.47 -2.77 22.86
CA ILE A 180 4.17 -4.09 22.31
C ILE A 180 4.70 -4.30 20.88
N ALA A 181 5.27 -3.28 20.23
CA ALA A 181 5.58 -3.29 18.79
C ALA A 181 6.47 -4.46 18.37
N SER A 182 7.53 -4.75 19.14
CA SER A 182 8.43 -5.88 18.89
C SER A 182 7.72 -7.25 19.02
N SER A 183 6.69 -7.34 19.85
CA SER A 183 5.88 -8.56 20.02
C SER A 183 4.88 -8.78 18.88
N LEU A 184 4.64 -7.77 18.05
CA LEU A 184 3.78 -7.87 16.86
C LEU A 184 4.52 -8.47 15.65
N ILE A 185 5.86 -8.53 15.72
CA ILE A 185 6.68 -9.05 14.62
C ILE A 185 6.55 -10.58 14.58
N PRO A 186 6.19 -11.16 13.42
CA PRO A 186 6.15 -12.60 13.27
C PRO A 186 7.52 -13.23 13.61
N ARG A 187 7.52 -14.28 14.43
CA ARG A 187 8.75 -15.03 14.74
C ARG A 187 9.22 -15.91 13.58
N ASN A 188 8.38 -16.10 12.57
CA ASN A 188 8.70 -16.90 11.40
C ASN A 188 9.52 -16.03 10.43
N PRO A 189 10.80 -16.36 10.15
CA PRO A 189 11.63 -15.61 9.21
C PRO A 189 11.03 -15.55 7.80
N ALA A 190 10.20 -16.53 7.42
CA ALA A 190 9.48 -16.52 6.15
C ALA A 190 8.45 -15.37 6.04
N LEU A 191 8.13 -14.68 7.14
CA LEU A 191 7.20 -13.54 7.18
C LEU A 191 7.90 -12.21 7.48
N ASP A 192 9.23 -12.23 7.64
CA ASP A 192 10.06 -11.09 8.04
C ASP A 192 10.71 -10.37 6.84
N HIS A 193 10.36 -10.77 5.61
CA HIS A 193 10.84 -10.10 4.41
C HIS A 193 9.89 -8.99 3.98
N PHE A 194 10.45 -7.93 3.40
CA PHE A 194 9.65 -6.89 2.75
C PHE A 194 9.25 -7.37 1.35
N CYS A 195 7.97 -7.28 1.02
CA CYS A 195 7.48 -7.53 -0.32
C CYS A 195 6.47 -6.47 -0.75
N ILE A 196 6.13 -6.47 -2.04
CA ILE A 196 5.22 -5.50 -2.63
C ILE A 196 3.79 -6.04 -2.62
N TRP A 197 2.85 -5.11 -2.52
CA TRP A 197 1.42 -5.33 -2.71
C TRP A 197 0.86 -4.15 -3.45
N HIS A 198 -0.22 -4.39 -4.18
CA HIS A 198 -0.96 -3.32 -4.81
C HIS A 198 -1.60 -2.40 -3.74
N PRO A 199 -1.27 -1.08 -3.75
CA PRO A 199 -1.69 -0.15 -2.68
C PRO A 199 -3.20 0.11 -2.66
N GLY A 200 -3.86 -0.03 -3.81
CA GLY A 200 -5.31 0.11 -3.97
C GLY A 200 -5.93 -1.03 -4.76
N LEU A 201 -5.76 -2.29 -4.33
CA LEU A 201 -6.37 -3.43 -5.04
C LEU A 201 -7.89 -3.39 -4.85
N GLN A 202 -8.58 -2.71 -5.75
CA GLN A 202 -10.03 -2.57 -5.77
C GLN A 202 -10.53 -3.03 -7.14
N PRO A 203 -11.78 -3.49 -7.26
CA PRO A 203 -12.34 -3.88 -8.56
C PRO A 203 -12.25 -2.78 -9.63
N SER A 204 -12.30 -1.50 -9.25
CA SER A 204 -12.14 -0.38 -10.18
C SER A 204 -10.74 -0.28 -10.81
N ASN A 205 -9.74 -0.90 -10.17
CA ASN A 205 -8.33 -0.80 -10.54
C ASN A 205 -7.82 -2.07 -11.24
N ILE A 206 -8.73 -3.01 -11.53
CA ILE A 206 -8.43 -4.27 -12.21
C ILE A 206 -9.12 -4.21 -13.58
N LEU A 207 -8.32 -4.23 -14.64
CA LEU A 207 -8.79 -4.24 -16.01
C LEU A 207 -8.82 -5.67 -16.52
N ILE A 208 -9.95 -6.01 -17.15
CA ILE A 208 -10.22 -7.33 -17.68
C ILE A 208 -10.57 -7.27 -19.16
N SER A 209 -10.24 -8.37 -19.85
CA SER A 209 -10.65 -8.62 -21.21
C SER A 209 -11.29 -9.99 -21.32
N ARG A 210 -12.22 -10.13 -22.26
CA ARG A 210 -12.85 -11.41 -22.58
C ARG A 210 -12.20 -11.97 -23.83
N SER A 211 -11.60 -13.16 -23.69
CA SER A 211 -11.05 -13.91 -24.83
C SER A 211 -12.17 -14.45 -25.72
N SER A 212 -11.83 -14.83 -26.95
CA SER A 212 -12.70 -15.52 -27.92
C SER A 212 -13.37 -16.76 -27.34
N ASP A 213 -12.73 -17.43 -26.37
CA ASP A 213 -13.25 -18.62 -25.68
C ASP A 213 -14.17 -18.27 -24.49
N SER A 214 -14.63 -17.02 -24.39
CA SER A 214 -15.45 -16.48 -23.29
C SER A 214 -14.78 -16.44 -21.91
N ASN A 215 -13.52 -16.85 -21.79
CA ASN A 215 -12.74 -16.73 -20.56
C ASN A 215 -12.36 -15.28 -20.27
N LEU A 216 -12.49 -14.87 -19.00
CA LEU A 216 -12.05 -13.56 -18.53
C LEU A 216 -10.58 -13.62 -18.10
N HIS A 217 -9.82 -12.62 -18.54
CA HIS A 217 -8.41 -12.46 -18.20
C HIS A 217 -8.14 -11.10 -17.59
N ILE A 218 -7.34 -11.06 -16.53
CA ILE A 218 -6.79 -9.82 -15.99
C ILE A 218 -5.67 -9.37 -16.91
N ILE A 219 -5.87 -8.22 -17.55
CA ILE A 219 -4.93 -7.66 -18.52
C ILE A 219 -4.22 -6.41 -18.01
N GLY A 220 -4.71 -5.81 -16.93
CA GLY A 220 -4.12 -4.61 -16.35
C GLY A 220 -4.44 -4.45 -14.88
N LEU A 221 -3.43 -4.07 -14.11
CA LEU A 221 -3.55 -3.51 -12.77
C LEU A 221 -3.13 -2.05 -12.87
N ILE A 222 -4.00 -1.13 -12.49
CA ILE A 222 -3.78 0.31 -12.56
C ILE A 222 -3.81 0.94 -11.16
N ASP A 223 -3.51 2.23 -11.07
CA ASP A 223 -3.49 2.95 -9.79
C ASP A 223 -2.44 2.38 -8.80
N TRP A 224 -1.25 2.11 -9.36
CA TRP A 224 -0.05 1.82 -8.58
C TRP A 224 0.62 3.07 -8.00
N GLN A 225 -0.09 4.18 -7.97
CA GLN A 225 0.39 5.39 -7.31
C GLN A 225 0.61 5.06 -5.82
N HIS A 226 1.76 5.46 -5.28
CA HIS A 226 2.22 5.11 -3.92
C HIS A 226 2.61 3.62 -3.71
N GLU A 227 3.13 2.95 -4.73
CA GLU A 227 3.82 1.65 -4.60
C GLU A 227 4.84 1.61 -3.43
N GLN A 228 4.87 0.49 -2.70
CA GLN A 228 5.78 0.30 -1.58
C GLN A 228 6.20 -1.15 -1.38
N ALA A 229 7.38 -1.34 -0.82
CA ALA A 229 7.78 -2.56 -0.13
C ALA A 229 7.37 -2.45 1.34
N GLY A 230 6.56 -3.39 1.83
CA GLY A 230 6.05 -3.42 3.21
C GLY A 230 6.18 -4.81 3.83
N LEU A 231 5.67 -4.99 5.06
CA LEU A 231 5.64 -6.29 5.74
C LEU A 231 4.42 -7.13 5.34
N GLY A 232 4.57 -8.46 5.31
CA GLY A 232 3.57 -9.54 5.13
C GLY A 232 2.11 -9.22 5.48
N GLU A 233 1.14 -9.88 4.83
CA GLU A 233 -0.31 -9.73 5.09
C GLU A 233 -0.71 -9.76 6.58
N VAL A 234 -0.05 -10.59 7.39
CA VAL A 234 -0.29 -10.70 8.84
C VAL A 234 0.09 -9.41 9.56
N SER A 235 1.21 -8.80 9.18
CA SER A 235 1.67 -7.50 9.70
C SER A 235 0.84 -6.34 9.15
N ARG A 236 0.33 -6.44 7.92
CA ARG A 236 -0.59 -5.47 7.31
C ARG A 236 -1.90 -5.38 8.09
N ALA A 237 -2.51 -6.50 8.49
CA ALA A 237 -3.74 -6.48 9.28
C ALA A 237 -3.53 -5.74 10.62
N VAL A 238 -2.38 -5.90 11.26
CA VAL A 238 -2.06 -5.20 12.51
C VAL A 238 -1.78 -3.71 12.26
N VAL A 239 -0.99 -3.37 11.23
CA VAL A 239 -0.61 -1.99 10.90
C VAL A 239 -1.77 -1.18 10.33
N ASP A 240 -2.56 -1.71 9.39
CA ASP A 240 -3.69 -1.01 8.77
C ASP A 240 -4.87 -0.88 9.75
N THR A 241 -5.10 -1.89 10.61
CA THR A 241 -6.18 -1.82 11.63
C THR A 241 -5.87 -0.80 12.72
N VAL A 242 -4.60 -0.59 13.04
CA VAL A 242 -4.14 0.36 14.07
C VAL A 242 -3.91 1.76 13.48
N ILE A 243 -3.44 1.89 12.23
CA ILE A 243 -2.93 3.16 11.69
C ILE A 243 -3.76 3.71 10.51
N LEU A 244 -4.34 2.89 9.60
CA LEU A 244 -5.00 3.38 8.38
C LEU A 244 -6.16 2.49 7.89
N ARG A 245 -7.41 2.89 8.15
CA ARG A 245 -8.61 2.10 7.76
C ARG A 245 -9.28 2.64 6.48
N ARG A 246 -9.33 1.81 5.41
CA ARG A 246 -10.07 2.06 4.13
C ARG A 246 -11.46 1.37 4.10
N ARG A 247 -12.30 1.82 3.15
CA ARG A 247 -13.78 1.76 3.02
C ARG A 247 -14.46 0.37 2.87
N ILE A 248 -15.76 0.36 3.18
CA ILE A 248 -16.74 -0.76 3.25
C ILE A 248 -16.90 -1.60 1.97
N PHE A 249 -16.75 -1.05 0.76
CA PHE A 249 -16.93 -1.82 -0.48
C PHE A 249 -15.82 -2.88 -0.69
N ASN A 250 -14.60 -2.56 -0.27
CA ASN A 250 -13.51 -3.55 -0.23
C ASN A 250 -13.86 -4.71 0.68
N HIS A 251 -14.68 -4.51 1.71
CA HIS A 251 -14.96 -5.54 2.69
C HIS A 251 -15.76 -6.71 2.10
N VAL A 252 -16.72 -6.47 1.20
CA VAL A 252 -17.51 -7.54 0.57
C VAL A 252 -16.67 -8.31 -0.45
N PHE A 253 -15.92 -7.61 -1.31
CA PHE A 253 -14.99 -8.22 -2.25
C PHE A 253 -13.90 -9.02 -1.53
N TYR A 254 -13.24 -8.44 -0.52
CA TYR A 254 -12.22 -9.13 0.28
C TYR A 254 -12.80 -10.26 1.13
N LEU A 255 -14.03 -10.16 1.66
CA LEU A 255 -14.65 -11.28 2.39
C LEU A 255 -14.98 -12.42 1.43
N SER A 256 -15.58 -12.15 0.27
CA SER A 256 -15.86 -13.18 -0.74
C SER A 256 -14.58 -13.81 -1.28
N TYR A 257 -13.55 -12.99 -1.56
CA TYR A 257 -12.23 -13.43 -2.01
C TYR A 257 -11.51 -14.30 -0.95
N ASN A 258 -11.36 -13.79 0.28
CA ASN A 258 -10.70 -14.54 1.37
C ASN A 258 -11.49 -15.79 1.78
N CYS A 259 -12.82 -15.73 1.83
CA CYS A 259 -13.63 -16.92 2.11
C CYS A 259 -13.50 -17.98 1.02
N MET A 260 -13.25 -17.59 -0.24
CA MET A 260 -13.07 -18.53 -1.34
C MET A 260 -11.65 -19.11 -1.37
N ILE A 261 -10.61 -18.31 -1.11
CA ILE A 261 -9.23 -18.81 -0.93
C ILE A 261 -9.18 -19.84 0.21
N LEU A 262 -9.81 -19.56 1.36
CA LEU A 262 -9.88 -20.49 2.48
C LEU A 262 -10.64 -21.79 2.18
N ARG A 263 -11.51 -21.80 1.17
CA ARG A 263 -12.21 -23.01 0.69
C ARG A 263 -11.41 -23.79 -0.35
N LEU A 264 -10.58 -23.11 -1.15
CA LEU A 264 -9.71 -23.74 -2.16
C LEU A 264 -8.43 -24.35 -1.55
N LEU A 265 -8.05 -23.94 -0.34
CA LEU A 265 -6.91 -24.48 0.42
C LEU A 265 -7.28 -25.65 1.37
N ARG A 266 -8.49 -26.21 1.26
CA ARG A 266 -8.92 -27.44 1.93
C ARG A 266 -9.16 -28.54 0.92
#